data_AF-A0A7X7A3M6-F1
#
_entry.id   AF-A0A7X7A3M6-F1
#
_cell.length_a   1.000
_cell.length_b   1.000
_cell.length_c   1.000
_cell.angle_alpha   90.00
_cell.angle_beta   90.00
_cell.angle_gamma   90.00
#
_symmetry.space_group_name_H-M   'P 1'
#
loop_
_entity.id
_entity.type
_entity.pdbx_description
1 polymer ?
#
loop_
_entity_poly.entity_id
_entity_poly.type
_entity_poly.pdbx_seq_one_letter_code
_entity_poly.pdbx_strand_id
1 'polypeptide(L)'
;MIYETLQILKEQLEDYFQQIGLGKIIDLQNIALWESESIDEASFNNKVILTLIRLEEEATLKNRSHFKVNDLKSEYRNPPVSLNLYLLISANFVPSTSGDA
;
A
#
# COMPACT_ATOMS: atom_id res chain seq x y z
N MET A 1 3.32 -0.02 12.24
CA MET A 1 2.42 1.08 11.83
C MET A 1 2.35 1.29 10.31
N ILE A 2 3.48 1.32 9.56
CA ILE A 2 3.44 1.51 8.09
C ILE A 2 2.81 0.31 7.38
N TYR A 3 3.14 -0.91 7.80
CA TYR A 3 2.56 -2.13 7.24
C TYR A 3 1.03 -2.17 7.41
N GLU A 4 0.55 -1.81 8.59
CA GLU A 4 -0.86 -1.71 8.94
C GLU A 4 -1.55 -0.64 8.09
N THR A 5 -0.87 0.47 7.82
CA THR A 5 -1.37 1.50 6.89
C THR A 5 -1.52 0.94 5.47
N LEU A 6 -0.52 0.21 4.98
CA LEU A 6 -0.60 -0.46 3.67
C LEU A 6 -1.68 -1.54 3.64
N GLN A 7 -1.87 -2.27 4.73
CA GLN A 7 -2.91 -3.28 4.86
C GLN A 7 -4.30 -2.65 4.80
N ILE A 8 -4.53 -1.55 5.53
CA ILE A 8 -5.79 -0.79 5.45
C ILE A 8 -6.03 -0.29 4.02
N LEU A 9 -4.99 0.23 3.35
CA LEU A 9 -5.12 0.66 1.95
C LEU A 9 -5.48 -0.50 1.01
N LYS A 10 -4.86 -1.68 1.22
CA LYS A 10 -5.20 -2.90 0.47
C LYS A 10 -6.67 -3.27 0.69
N GLU A 11 -7.12 -3.32 1.95
CA GLU A 11 -8.51 -3.67 2.30
C GLU A 11 -9.52 -2.71 1.66
N GLN A 12 -9.27 -1.40 1.71
CA GLN A 12 -10.15 -0.40 1.07
C GLN A 12 -10.20 -0.56 -0.45
N LEU A 13 -9.07 -0.91 -1.09
CA LEU A 13 -9.01 -1.12 -2.52
C LEU A 13 -9.70 -2.44 -2.92
N GLU A 14 -9.57 -3.49 -2.12
CA GLU A 14 -10.32 -4.75 -2.30
C GLU A 14 -11.82 -4.53 -2.18
N ASP A 15 -12.27 -3.75 -1.20
CA ASP A 15 -13.68 -3.43 -1.02
C ASP A 15 -14.24 -2.67 -2.23
N TYR A 16 -13.47 -1.72 -2.77
CA TYR A 16 -13.82 -1.04 -4.02
C TYR A 16 -13.90 -2.01 -5.20
N PHE A 17 -12.95 -2.94 -5.33
CA PHE A 17 -12.95 -3.95 -6.40
C PHE A 17 -14.18 -4.86 -6.32
N GLN A 18 -14.56 -5.26 -5.11
CA GLN A 18 -15.77 -6.05 -4.90
C GLN A 18 -17.04 -5.30 -5.32
N GLN A 19 -17.11 -3.98 -5.08
CA GLN A 19 -18.26 -3.16 -5.49
C GLN A 19 -18.40 -3.05 -7.02
N ILE A 20 -17.29 -2.98 -7.75
CA ILE A 20 -17.27 -2.94 -9.23
C ILE A 20 -17.41 -4.33 -9.87
N GLY A 21 -17.53 -5.39 -9.05
CA GLY A 21 -17.68 -6.78 -9.52
C GLY A 21 -16.35 -7.46 -9.89
N LEU A 22 -15.22 -6.89 -9.51
CA LEU A 22 -13.90 -7.53 -9.61
C LEU A 22 -13.63 -8.35 -8.34
N GLY A 23 -12.95 -9.50 -8.49
CA GLY A 23 -12.58 -10.35 -7.37
C GLY A 23 -11.47 -9.77 -6.49
N LYS A 24 -11.24 -10.39 -5.33
CA LYS A 24 -10.09 -10.07 -4.45
C LYS A 24 -8.80 -10.61 -5.04
N ILE A 25 -8.11 -9.76 -5.80
CA ILE A 25 -6.91 -10.12 -6.56
C ILE A 25 -5.69 -9.27 -6.17
N ILE A 26 -5.79 -8.48 -5.10
CA ILE A 26 -4.78 -7.48 -4.74
C ILE A 26 -3.79 -8.06 -3.75
N ASP A 27 -2.49 -7.99 -4.07
CA ASP A 27 -1.43 -8.43 -3.18
C ASP A 27 -0.37 -7.34 -2.96
N LEU A 28 0.06 -7.21 -1.69
CA LEU A 28 1.15 -6.32 -1.29
C LEU A 28 2.47 -7.04 -1.51
N GLN A 29 3.12 -6.78 -2.64
CA GLN A 29 4.39 -7.40 -3.00
C GLN A 29 5.27 -6.42 -3.79
N ASN A 30 6.56 -6.73 -3.91
CA ASN A 30 7.48 -5.97 -4.74
C ASN A 30 7.54 -6.57 -6.15
N ILE A 31 7.05 -5.83 -7.14
CA ILE A 31 7.07 -6.26 -8.55
C ILE A 31 8.48 -6.51 -9.09
N ALA A 32 9.52 -5.85 -8.55
CA ALA A 32 10.89 -6.06 -8.99
C ALA A 32 11.42 -7.46 -8.69
N LEU A 33 10.75 -8.20 -7.79
CA LEU A 33 11.12 -9.57 -7.45
C LEU A 33 10.55 -10.61 -8.43
N TRP A 34 9.77 -10.18 -9.43
CA TRP A 34 9.17 -11.07 -10.43
C TRP A 34 10.23 -11.84 -11.24
N GLU A 35 11.39 -11.24 -11.51
CA GLU A 35 12.49 -11.90 -12.24
C GLU A 35 13.37 -12.78 -11.33
N SER A 36 13.15 -12.79 -10.02
CA SER A 36 13.99 -13.57 -9.11
C SER A 36 13.61 -15.06 -9.14
N GLU A 37 14.60 -15.92 -9.39
CA GLU A 37 14.41 -17.40 -9.44
C GLU A 37 13.90 -18.01 -8.12
N SER A 38 13.88 -17.23 -7.04
CA SER A 38 13.47 -17.65 -5.70
C SER A 38 11.97 -17.53 -5.41
N ILE A 39 11.19 -16.87 -6.27
CA ILE A 39 9.76 -16.65 -6.04
C ILE A 39 8.94 -17.33 -7.14
N ASP A 40 8.00 -18.18 -6.72
CA ASP A 40 7.09 -18.88 -7.62
C ASP A 40 6.36 -17.87 -8.51
N GLU A 41 6.55 -17.95 -9.83
CA GLU A 41 5.87 -17.10 -10.84
C GLU A 41 4.34 -17.12 -10.66
N ALA A 42 3.80 -18.23 -10.15
CA ALA A 42 2.39 -18.39 -9.80
C ALA A 42 1.88 -17.37 -8.78
N SER A 43 2.77 -16.83 -7.93
CA SER A 43 2.42 -15.83 -6.91
C SER A 43 2.00 -14.49 -7.52
N PHE A 44 2.50 -14.18 -8.72
CA PHE A 44 2.26 -12.93 -9.45
C PHE A 44 1.21 -13.04 -10.57
N ASN A 45 0.75 -14.25 -10.88
CA ASN A 45 -0.20 -14.48 -11.97
C ASN A 45 -1.65 -14.13 -11.59
N ASN A 46 -2.35 -13.44 -12.50
CA ASN A 46 -3.76 -13.04 -12.39
C ASN A 46 -4.06 -12.18 -11.15
N LYS A 47 -3.15 -11.29 -10.81
CA LYS A 47 -3.24 -10.43 -9.63
C LYS A 47 -2.85 -8.99 -9.92
N VAL A 48 -3.36 -8.10 -9.07
CA VAL A 48 -2.94 -6.71 -8.98
C VAL A 48 -1.94 -6.60 -7.83
N ILE A 49 -0.75 -6.13 -8.14
CA ILE A 49 0.37 -6.02 -7.22
C ILE A 49 0.50 -4.57 -6.79
N LEU A 50 0.45 -4.34 -5.48
CA LEU A 50 0.65 -3.04 -4.86
C LEU A 50 2.05 -2.99 -4.24
N THR A 51 2.94 -2.19 -4.84
CA THR A 51 4.34 -2.04 -4.40
C THR A 51 4.57 -0.67 -3.79
N LEU A 52 5.19 -0.62 -2.61
CA LEU A 52 5.72 0.63 -2.04
C LEU A 52 7.08 0.93 -2.68
N ILE A 53 7.17 2.01 -3.46
CA ILE A 53 8.42 2.45 -4.11
C ILE A 53 9.24 3.29 -3.16
N ARG A 54 8.59 4.27 -2.53
CA ARG A 54 9.28 5.28 -1.72
C ARG A 54 8.38 5.80 -0.62
N LEU A 55 9.02 6.23 0.46
CA LEU A 55 8.42 6.96 1.55
C LEU A 55 9.26 8.21 1.80
N GLU A 56 8.60 9.37 1.81
CA GLU A 56 9.25 10.67 2.08
C GLU A 56 8.53 11.36 3.23
N GLU A 57 9.26 12.10 4.05
CA GLU A 57 8.64 12.93 5.08
C GLU A 57 8.11 14.22 4.43
N GLU A 58 6.85 14.54 4.71
CA GLU A 58 6.22 15.75 4.19
C GLU A 58 6.81 16.99 4.88
N ALA A 59 7.55 17.81 4.13
CA ALA A 59 8.28 18.96 4.66
C ALA A 59 7.36 20.11 5.11
N THR A 60 6.17 20.24 4.52
CA THR A 60 5.25 21.36 4.79
C THR A 60 4.46 21.19 6.08
N LEU A 61 4.26 19.95 6.56
CA LEU A 61 3.51 19.66 7.79
C LEU A 61 4.38 19.57 9.06
N LYS A 62 5.68 19.85 8.96
CA LYS A 62 6.64 19.84 10.07
C LYS A 62 6.36 20.88 11.16
N ASN A 63 5.48 21.85 10.89
CA ASN A 63 5.26 23.02 11.73
C ASN A 63 4.17 22.85 12.82
N ARG A 64 3.90 21.60 13.26
CA ARG A 64 2.93 21.35 14.33
C ARG A 64 3.63 21.37 15.68
N SER A 65 3.05 22.11 16.64
CA SER A 65 3.59 22.20 18.01
C SER A 65 3.76 20.81 18.64
N HIS A 66 4.93 20.56 19.22
CA HIS A 66 5.29 19.30 19.90
C HIS A 66 4.74 19.22 21.33
N PHE A 67 4.08 20.28 21.81
CA PHE A 67 3.52 20.34 23.15
C PHE A 67 2.04 20.69 23.07
N LYS A 68 1.23 19.96 23.85
CA LYS A 68 -0.15 20.34 24.14
C LYS A 68 -0.17 20.82 25.58
N VAL A 69 -0.45 22.10 25.79
CA VAL A 69 -0.63 22.64 27.14
C VAL A 69 -2.02 22.22 27.61
N ASN A 70 -2.08 21.40 28.66
CA ASN A 70 -3.31 21.08 29.36
C ASN A 70 -3.17 21.66 30.78
N ASP A 71 -4.24 22.29 31.29
CA ASP A 71 -4.30 23.34 32.35
C ASP A 71 -3.23 23.42 33.46
N LEU A 72 -2.51 22.36 33.82
CA LEU A 72 -1.48 22.35 34.89
C LEU A 72 -0.21 21.50 34.62
N LYS A 73 -0.09 20.81 33.46
CA LYS A 73 1.10 20.03 33.11
C LYS A 73 1.40 20.09 31.61
N SER A 74 2.65 20.38 31.27
CA SER A 74 3.17 20.24 29.91
C SER A 74 3.39 18.76 29.60
N GLU A 75 2.49 18.16 28.82
CA GLU A 75 2.67 16.82 28.28
C GLU A 75 3.52 16.89 27.01
N TYR A 76 4.71 16.31 27.08
CA TYR A 76 5.57 16.13 25.91
C TYR A 76 5.13 14.87 25.16
N ARG A 77 4.59 15.03 23.96
CA ARG A 77 4.24 13.91 23.07
C ARG A 77 5.16 13.94 21.86
N ASN A 78 5.45 12.75 21.31
CA ASN A 78 6.06 12.70 20.00
C ASN A 78 5.12 13.38 18.98
N PRO A 79 5.63 14.32 18.17
CA PRO A 79 4.84 14.98 17.15
C PRO A 79 4.35 13.94 16.12
N PRO A 80 3.15 14.12 15.56
CA PRO A 80 2.69 13.27 14.46
C PRO A 80 3.60 13.50 13.24
N VAL A 81 4.23 12.42 12.76
CA VAL A 81 5.04 12.46 11.53
C VAL A 81 4.11 12.33 10.34
N SER A 82 4.21 13.26 9.39
CA SER A 82 3.45 13.22 8.15
C SER A 82 4.34 12.64 7.05
N LEU A 83 3.86 11.60 6.38
CA LEU A 83 4.62 10.84 5.40
C LEU A 83 3.87 10.81 4.07
N ASN A 84 4.61 11.02 2.98
CA ASN A 84 4.16 10.80 1.62
C ASN A 84 4.53 9.39 1.19
N LEU A 85 3.53 8.61 0.78
CA LEU A 85 3.67 7.23 0.34
C LEU A 85 3.56 7.19 -1.19
N TYR A 86 4.61 6.72 -1.85
CA TYR A 86 4.61 6.52 -3.30
C TYR A 86 4.38 5.05 -3.61
N LEU A 87 3.18 4.76 -4.09
CA LEU A 87 2.70 3.41 -4.39
C LEU A 87 2.62 3.20 -5.89
N LEU A 88 3.03 2.02 -6.34
CA LEU A 88 2.84 1.53 -7.70
C LEU A 88 1.78 0.45 -7.69
N ILE A 89 0.80 0.60 -8.58
CA ILE A 89 -0.25 -0.39 -8.82
C ILE A 89 0.02 -1.01 -10.18
N SER A 90 0.36 -2.29 -10.19
CA SER A 90 0.65 -3.05 -11.41
C SER A 90 -0.34 -4.20 -11.55
N ALA A 91 -0.91 -4.39 -12.73
CA ALA A 91 -1.81 -5.48 -13.01
C ALA A 91 -1.12 -6.51 -13.91
N ASN A 92 -1.00 -7.75 -13.44
CA ASN A 92 -0.50 -8.86 -14.24
C ASN A 92 -1.63 -9.87 -14.49
N PHE A 93 -2.23 -9.78 -15.67
CA PHE A 93 -3.24 -10.72 -16.12
C PHE A 93 -2.72 -11.46 -17.34
N VAL A 94 -2.65 -12.79 -17.24
CA VAL A 94 -2.43 -13.61 -18.43
C VAL A 94 -3.77 -13.66 -19.16
N PRO A 95 -3.85 -13.19 -20.43
CA PRO A 95 -5.08 -13.30 -21.18
C PRO A 95 -5.43 -14.78 -21.30
N SER A 96 -6.61 -15.17 -20.81
CA SER A 96 -7.12 -16.51 -21.03
C SER A 96 -7.35 -16.66 -22.53
N THR A 97 -6.48 -17.42 -23.21
CA THR A 97 -6.75 -17.88 -24.57
C THR A 97 -8.02 -18.72 -24.51
N SER A 98 -9.15 -18.14 -24.90
CA SER A 98 -10.37 -18.85 -25.23
C SER A 98 -10.10 -19.66 -26.51
N GLY A 99 -9.44 -20.80 -26.35
CA GLY A 99 -9.32 -21.83 -27.37
C GLY A 99 -10.54 -22.73 -27.31
N ASP A 100 -11.68 -22.21 -27.77
CA ASP A 100 -12.82 -23.03 -28.19
C ASP A 100 -12.87 -22.98 -29.72
N ALA A 101 -12.39 -24.05 -30.36
CA ALA A 101 -12.84 -24.56 -31.66
C ALA A 101 -12.33 -26.00 -31.83
#